data_AF-A0A942NDX9-F1
#
_entry.id   AF-A0A942NDX9-F1
#
_cell.length_a   1.000
_cell.length_b   1.000
_cell.length_c   1.000
_cell.angle_alpha   90.00
_cell.angle_beta   90.00
_cell.angle_gamma   90.00
#
_symmetry.space_group_name_H-M   'P 1'
#
loop_
_entity.id
_entity.type
_entity.pdbx_description
1 polymer ?
#
loop_
_entity_poly.entity_id
_entity_poly.type
_entity_poly.pdbx_seq_one_letter_code
_entity_poly.pdbx_strand_id
1 'polypeptide(L)'
;MNFIKKLFAPKQNADEIKRALEAKLADLRKPAVRLLKTGDAHNSKFGGRPLVDSKSFSWPESNGKPMAFLAQIDLAEIAGQCQYDWLNDNGLLLFFYDVYEMPWGFDPKDRGKWR
;
A
#
# COMPACT_ATOMS: atom_id res chain seq x y z
N MET A 1 -40.25 -19.48 -3.11
CA MET A 1 -40.08 -19.78 -1.67
C MET A 1 -38.60 -19.98 -1.30
N ASN A 2 -37.70 -19.05 -1.65
CA ASN A 2 -36.24 -19.19 -1.41
C ASN A 2 -35.57 -17.93 -0.83
N PHE A 3 -36.30 -16.82 -0.68
CA PHE A 3 -35.75 -15.55 -0.20
C PHE A 3 -35.57 -15.53 1.32
N ILE A 4 -36.51 -16.10 2.07
CA ILE A 4 -36.50 -16.11 3.54
C ILE A 4 -35.35 -16.98 4.09
N LYS A 5 -35.02 -18.11 3.43
CA LYS A 5 -33.91 -18.99 3.85
C LYS A 5 -32.52 -18.32 3.75
N LYS A 6 -32.32 -17.35 2.86
CA LYS A 6 -31.05 -16.62 2.73
C LYS A 6 -30.83 -15.58 3.84
N LEU A 7 -31.90 -14.95 4.35
CA LEU A 7 -31.81 -13.98 5.44
C LEU A 7 -31.50 -14.61 6.80
N PHE A 8 -31.88 -15.88 7.00
CA PHE A 8 -31.68 -16.64 8.24
C PHE A 8 -30.65 -17.76 8.11
N ALA A 9 -29.84 -17.76 7.04
CA ALA A 9 -28.72 -18.67 6.94
C ALA A 9 -27.74 -18.40 8.09
N PRO A 10 -27.26 -19.43 8.80
CA PRO A 10 -26.29 -19.22 9.87
C PRO A 10 -25.07 -18.50 9.29
N LYS A 11 -24.61 -17.46 9.99
CA LYS A 11 -23.39 -16.74 9.63
C LYS A 11 -22.29 -17.78 9.50
N GLN A 12 -21.78 -17.99 8.28
CA GLN A 12 -20.78 -19.01 8.05
C GLN A 12 -19.59 -18.76 8.98
N ASN A 13 -19.14 -19.83 9.64
CA ASN A 13 -18.02 -19.74 10.57
C ASN A 13 -16.74 -19.46 9.76
N ALA A 14 -16.12 -18.30 10.01
CA ALA A 14 -14.94 -17.85 9.29
C ALA A 14 -13.77 -18.83 9.41
N ASP A 15 -13.64 -19.52 10.55
CA ASP A 15 -12.56 -20.48 10.78
C ASP A 15 -12.76 -21.76 9.96
N GLU A 16 -14.01 -22.20 9.78
CA GLU A 16 -14.34 -23.33 8.92
C GLU A 16 -14.13 -23.00 7.44
N ILE A 17 -14.53 -21.80 7.01
CA ILE A 17 -14.26 -21.31 5.66
C ILE A 17 -12.75 -21.26 5.40
N LYS A 18 -11.99 -20.66 6.33
CA LYS A 18 -10.54 -20.57 6.22
C LYS A 18 -9.91 -21.95 6.06
N ARG A 19 -10.23 -22.89 6.96
CA ARG A 19 -9.77 -24.29 6.89
C ARG A 19 -10.10 -24.96 5.57
N ALA A 20 -11.33 -24.82 5.08
CA ALA A 20 -11.76 -25.41 3.81
C ALA A 20 -11.02 -24.83 2.60
N LEU A 21 -10.57 -23.58 2.70
CA LEU A 21 -9.82 -22.88 1.66
C LEU A 21 -8.30 -23.06 1.78
N GLU A 22 -7.75 -23.51 2.92
CA GLU A 22 -6.30 -23.57 3.14
C GLU A 22 -5.55 -24.29 2.02
N ALA A 23 -6.01 -25.48 1.63
CA ALA A 23 -5.38 -26.25 0.55
C ALA A 23 -5.45 -25.53 -0.81
N LYS A 24 -6.51 -24.75 -1.07
CA LYS A 24 -6.66 -23.96 -2.31
C LYS A 24 -5.87 -22.67 -2.30
N LEU A 25 -5.60 -22.12 -1.11
CA LEU A 25 -4.89 -20.86 -0.92
C LEU A 25 -3.39 -21.06 -0.78
N ALA A 26 -2.91 -22.26 -0.47
CA ALA A 26 -1.50 -22.56 -0.24
C ALA A 26 -0.60 -22.01 -1.36
N ASP A 27 -0.95 -22.28 -2.61
CA ASP A 27 -0.18 -21.85 -3.79
C ASP A 27 -0.40 -20.37 -4.18
N LEU A 28 -1.39 -19.70 -3.57
CA LEU A 28 -1.68 -18.29 -3.79
C LEU A 28 -1.03 -17.37 -2.76
N ARG A 29 -0.41 -17.94 -1.71
CA ARG A 29 0.25 -17.17 -0.66
C ARG A 29 1.46 -16.44 -1.25
N LYS A 30 1.53 -15.14 -0.98
CA LYS A 30 2.69 -14.31 -1.28
C LYS A 30 3.20 -13.69 0.02
N PRO A 31 4.52 -13.55 0.20
CA PRO A 31 5.05 -12.77 1.30
C PRO A 31 4.47 -11.35 1.26
N ALA A 32 4.13 -10.84 2.44
CA ALA A 32 3.56 -9.51 2.59
C ALA A 32 3.97 -8.94 3.95
N VAL A 33 4.23 -7.63 3.99
CA VAL A 33 4.45 -6.90 5.24
C VAL A 33 3.19 -6.09 5.54
N ARG A 34 2.71 -6.19 6.78
CA ARG A 34 1.59 -5.39 7.27
C ARG A 34 2.11 -4.11 7.90
N LEU A 35 1.67 -2.96 7.41
CA LEU A 35 1.95 -1.68 8.03
C LEU A 35 1.04 -1.47 9.25
N LEU A 36 1.66 -1.21 10.41
CA LEU A 36 0.97 -0.90 11.66
C LEU A 36 1.32 0.52 12.08
N LYS A 37 0.30 1.29 12.50
CA LYS A 37 0.51 2.62 13.05
C LYS A 37 1.02 2.48 14.48
N THR A 38 2.11 3.16 14.80
CA THR A 38 2.69 3.27 16.15
C THR A 38 2.87 4.74 16.55
N GLY A 39 3.10 4.99 17.84
CA GLY A 39 3.55 6.28 18.37
C GLY A 39 5.07 6.46 18.38
N ASP A 40 5.83 5.41 18.10
CA ASP A 40 7.28 5.44 18.05
C ASP A 40 7.79 6.18 16.80
N ALA A 41 9.00 6.74 16.90
CA ALA A 41 9.64 7.41 15.77
C ALA A 41 10.20 6.38 14.79
N HIS A 42 9.74 6.46 13.53
CA HIS A 42 10.19 5.62 12.42
C HIS A 42 10.51 6.47 11.19
N ASN A 43 11.34 5.91 10.31
CA ASN A 43 11.55 6.52 9.00
C ASN A 43 10.33 6.29 8.12
N SER A 44 9.65 5.15 8.20
CA SER A 44 8.37 4.94 7.51
C SER A 44 7.26 5.78 8.11
N LYS A 45 6.51 6.52 7.28
CA LYS A 45 5.40 7.38 7.73
C LYS A 45 4.45 7.73 6.61
N PHE A 46 3.21 8.07 6.99
CA PHE A 46 2.22 8.70 6.11
C PHE A 46 2.18 10.20 6.40
N GLY A 47 2.23 11.01 5.33
CA GLY A 47 2.22 12.46 5.39
C GLY A 47 3.39 13.07 6.16
N GLY A 48 3.26 14.35 6.49
CA GLY A 48 4.34 15.14 7.10
C GLY A 48 5.40 15.55 6.09
N ARG A 49 6.60 15.88 6.57
CA ARG A 49 7.72 16.30 5.72
C ARG A 49 8.54 15.09 5.27
N PRO A 50 8.75 14.85 3.96
CA PRO A 50 9.59 13.76 3.49
C PRO A 50 11.05 13.93 3.91
N LEU A 51 11.75 12.81 4.11
CA LEU A 51 13.18 12.78 4.40
C LEU A 51 13.97 12.91 3.09
N VAL A 52 14.10 14.14 2.61
CA VAL A 52 14.79 14.48 1.36
C VAL A 52 15.70 15.68 1.56
N ASP A 53 16.78 15.75 0.79
CA ASP A 53 17.67 16.91 0.77
C ASP A 53 16.97 18.11 0.12
N SER A 54 16.87 19.22 0.83
CA SER A 54 16.08 20.37 0.36
C SER A 54 16.73 21.15 -0.78
N LYS A 55 17.98 20.89 -1.13
CA LYS A 55 18.72 21.62 -2.18
C LYS A 55 18.74 20.84 -3.49
N SER A 56 18.75 19.51 -3.42
CA SER A 56 18.98 18.63 -4.56
C SER A 56 17.77 17.78 -4.94
N PHE A 57 16.76 17.67 -4.08
CA PHE A 57 15.57 16.89 -4.38
C PHE A 57 14.67 17.60 -5.40
N SER A 58 14.47 16.98 -6.56
CA SER A 58 13.49 17.43 -7.55
C SER A 58 12.10 16.94 -7.14
N TRP A 59 11.22 17.89 -6.81
CA TRP A 59 9.88 17.57 -6.36
C TRP A 59 9.03 17.01 -7.52
N PRO A 60 8.27 15.92 -7.33
CA PRO A 60 7.39 15.39 -8.37
C PRO A 60 6.27 16.35 -8.76
N GLU A 61 6.04 16.49 -10.05
CA GLU A 61 5.01 17.38 -10.60
C GLU A 61 4.04 16.63 -11.53
N SER A 62 2.78 17.07 -11.51
CA SER A 62 1.71 16.70 -12.45
C SER A 62 1.26 17.97 -13.17
N ASN A 63 1.31 18.00 -14.49
CA ASN A 63 0.91 19.15 -15.30
C ASN A 63 1.53 20.49 -14.83
N GLY A 64 2.80 20.46 -14.43
CA GLY A 64 3.54 21.64 -13.93
C GLY A 64 3.14 22.08 -12.51
N LYS A 65 2.39 21.26 -11.78
CA LYS A 65 1.99 21.51 -10.39
C LYS A 65 2.65 20.50 -9.46
N PRO A 66 3.21 20.93 -8.31
CA PRO A 66 3.75 20.02 -7.30
C PRO A 66 2.70 19.01 -6.82
N MET A 67 3.07 17.74 -6.79
CA MET A 67 2.26 16.67 -6.21
C MET A 67 2.29 16.71 -4.68
N ALA A 68 1.26 16.17 -4.03
CA ALA A 68 1.27 15.98 -2.59
C ALA A 68 2.11 14.76 -2.20
N PHE A 69 2.93 14.91 -1.17
CA PHE A 69 3.59 13.78 -0.52
C PHE A 69 2.57 12.97 0.28
N LEU A 70 2.52 11.66 0.04
CA LEU A 70 1.59 10.75 0.70
C LEU A 70 2.26 9.93 1.80
N ALA A 71 3.42 9.34 1.50
CA ALA A 71 4.08 8.43 2.42
C ALA A 71 5.54 8.25 2.03
N GLN A 72 6.34 7.83 3.01
CA GLN A 72 7.65 7.23 2.76
C GLN A 72 7.75 5.89 3.47
N ILE A 73 8.45 4.94 2.87
CA ILE A 73 8.71 3.61 3.42
C ILE A 73 10.22 3.35 3.36
N ASP A 74 10.81 3.10 4.52
CA ASP A 74 12.22 2.73 4.65
C ASP A 74 12.38 1.23 4.37
N LEU A 75 13.18 0.90 3.35
CA LEU A 75 13.38 -0.48 2.92
C LEU A 75 14.15 -1.31 3.95
N ALA A 76 14.96 -0.68 4.81
CA ALA A 76 15.62 -1.40 5.91
C ALA A 76 14.61 -1.88 6.96
N GLU A 77 13.56 -1.10 7.24
CA GLU A 77 12.48 -1.51 8.14
C GLU A 77 11.66 -2.67 7.55
N ILE A 78 11.48 -2.71 6.22
CA ILE A 78 10.82 -3.82 5.52
C ILE A 78 11.69 -5.07 5.50
N ALA A 79 12.96 -4.95 5.12
CA ALA A 79 13.91 -6.07 5.01
C ALA A 79 14.12 -6.77 6.36
N GLY A 80 14.01 -6.03 7.48
CA GLY A 80 14.03 -6.59 8.83
C GLY A 80 12.84 -7.50 9.16
N GLN A 81 11.73 -7.43 8.40
CA GLN A 81 10.54 -8.27 8.59
C GLN A 81 10.40 -9.35 7.51
N CYS A 82 10.68 -9.00 6.26
CA CYS A 82 10.56 -9.91 5.12
C CYS A 82 11.48 -9.44 4.00
N GLN A 83 12.33 -10.35 3.50
CA GLN A 83 13.16 -10.10 2.33
C GLN A 83 12.38 -10.44 1.06
N TYR A 84 12.52 -9.58 0.06
CA TYR A 84 11.96 -9.79 -1.28
C TYR A 84 13.10 -9.75 -2.29
N ASP A 85 13.19 -10.77 -3.14
CA ASP A 85 14.29 -10.89 -4.13
C ASP A 85 14.31 -9.75 -5.17
N TRP A 86 13.18 -9.05 -5.35
CA TRP A 86 13.01 -7.97 -6.31
C TRP A 86 13.10 -6.57 -5.68
N LEU A 87 13.14 -6.46 -4.35
CA LEU A 87 13.16 -5.19 -3.63
C LEU A 87 14.50 -5.05 -2.93
N ASN A 88 15.15 -3.89 -3.10
CA ASN A 88 16.37 -3.59 -2.38
C ASN A 88 16.14 -3.64 -0.86
N ASP A 89 17.17 -4.03 -0.11
CA ASP A 89 17.13 -4.11 1.35
C ASP A 89 17.35 -2.74 2.04
N ASN A 90 17.70 -1.72 1.27
CA ASN A 90 17.97 -0.37 1.73
C ASN A 90 17.46 0.67 0.73
N GLY A 91 17.28 1.89 1.24
CA GLY A 91 16.75 3.02 0.49
C GLY A 91 15.38 3.46 0.99
N LEU A 92 14.89 4.56 0.44
CA LEU A 92 13.63 5.18 0.86
C LEU A 92 12.69 5.26 -0.35
N LEU A 93 11.57 4.57 -0.26
CA LEU A 93 10.47 4.75 -1.21
C LEU A 93 9.67 5.98 -0.80
N LEU A 94 9.40 6.87 -1.74
CA LEU A 94 8.60 8.07 -1.54
C LEU A 94 7.40 8.00 -2.48
N PHE A 95 6.20 8.28 -1.96
CA PHE A 95 4.95 8.21 -2.72
C PHE A 95 4.34 9.60 -2.85
N PHE A 96 4.02 9.99 -4.08
CA PHE A 96 3.44 11.28 -4.42
C PHE A 96 2.20 11.13 -5.32
N TYR A 97 1.24 12.03 -5.16
CA TYR A 97 -0.02 11.97 -5.89
C TYR A 97 -0.58 13.35 -6.23
N ASP A 98 -1.21 13.44 -7.41
CA ASP A 98 -1.96 14.60 -7.84
C ASP A 98 -3.31 14.71 -7.09
N VAL A 99 -3.29 15.44 -5.98
CA VAL A 99 -4.49 15.71 -5.17
C VAL A 99 -5.41 16.77 -5.78
N TYR A 100 -5.01 17.44 -6.86
CA TYR A 100 -5.87 18.43 -7.52
C TYR A 100 -6.78 17.77 -8.55
N GLU A 101 -6.21 16.93 -9.41
CA GLU A 101 -6.99 16.21 -10.42
C GLU A 101 -7.59 14.90 -9.88
N MET A 102 -7.05 14.37 -8.78
CA MET A 102 -7.51 13.15 -8.11
C MET A 102 -7.81 11.98 -9.07
N PRO A 103 -6.83 11.61 -9.92
CA PRO A 103 -7.03 10.56 -10.92
C PRO A 103 -7.20 9.18 -10.30
N TRP A 104 -8.04 8.37 -10.93
CA TRP A 104 -8.30 6.99 -10.50
C TRP A 104 -7.42 5.97 -11.22
N GLY A 105 -6.71 6.38 -12.28
CA GLY A 105 -5.79 5.53 -13.03
C GLY A 105 -6.46 4.64 -14.08
N PHE A 106 -7.75 4.87 -14.38
CA PHE A 106 -8.48 4.16 -15.43
C PHE A 106 -8.27 4.77 -16.81
N ASP A 107 -8.02 6.08 -16.91
CA ASP A 107 -7.68 6.74 -18.18
C ASP A 107 -6.16 6.62 -18.40
N PRO A 108 -5.68 6.14 -19.56
CA PRO A 108 -4.26 6.17 -19.90
C PRO A 108 -3.59 7.54 -19.73
N LYS A 109 -4.35 8.65 -19.82
CA LYS A 109 -3.90 10.02 -19.56
C LYS A 109 -3.58 10.31 -18.08
N ASP A 110 -3.99 9.44 -17.16
CA ASP A 110 -3.63 9.53 -15.75
C ASP A 110 -2.19 9.09 -15.46
N ARG A 111 -1.48 8.54 -16.46
CA ARG A 111 -0.08 8.16 -16.33
C ARG A 111 0.76 9.38 -15.91
N GLY A 112 1.56 9.19 -14.88
CA GLY A 112 2.45 10.23 -14.38
C GLY A 112 1.80 11.24 -13.44
N LYS A 113 0.51 11.04 -13.09
CA LYS A 113 -0.16 11.79 -12.02
C LYS A 113 0.04 11.19 -10.62
N TRP A 114 0.86 10.15 -10.53
CA TRP A 114 1.40 9.56 -9.31
C TRP A 114 2.87 9.21 -9.55
N ARG A 115 3.66 9.23 -8.49
CA ARG A 115 5.08 8.86 -8.50
C ARG A 115 5.41 8.04 -7.27
#